data_AF-A0A388LRS6-F1
#
_entry.id   AF-A0A388LRS6-F1
#
_cell.length_a   1.000
_cell.length_b   1.000
_cell.length_c   1.000
_cell.angle_alpha   90.00
_cell.angle_beta   90.00
_cell.angle_gamma   90.00
#
_symmetry.space_group_name_H-M   'P 1'
#
loop_
_entity.id
_entity.type
_entity.pdbx_description
1 polymer ?
#
loop_
_entity_poly.entity_id
_entity_poly.type
_entity_poly.pdbx_seq_one_letter_code
_entity_poly.pdbx_strand_id
1 'polypeptide(L)'
;MGLMVYIIGGDGTQRGAVKIHKECVRRGLKVAVAGIPKTVDNDVAIIDKSFGFDTAVEAAQDAISAAHVEVTSTPKAVGVVKVMGRYAGHIAVAATLGSRDVDCCLIPEIPFFIDGEGGLFQFLEARLRENDHCVILVAEGAGQDLMRETFGNKENTDQSGNKSLLDVGLWLSSQLKEKWRKEKGESLSLKYIELVLSYLNCTSPQKRPDSGVEATNNQPEFSRRSHATKGVPSSEPKKGGQGKAK
;
A
#
# COMPACT_ATOMS: atom_id res chain seq x y z
N MET A 1 -8.79 17.65 33.65
CA MET A 1 -7.96 17.43 32.45
C MET A 1 -8.55 16.25 31.68
N GLY A 2 -8.81 16.41 30.39
CA GLY A 2 -9.17 15.28 29.52
C GLY A 2 -7.90 14.55 29.09
N LEU A 3 -7.95 13.22 29.05
CA LEU A 3 -6.85 12.40 28.55
C LEU A 3 -6.92 12.36 27.01
N MET A 4 -5.78 12.33 26.33
CA MET A 4 -5.72 12.16 24.88
C MET A 4 -4.75 11.05 24.51
N VAL A 5 -5.19 10.16 23.62
CA VAL A 5 -4.43 9.00 23.15
C VAL A 5 -4.25 9.14 21.64
N TYR A 6 -3.00 9.14 21.20
CA TYR A 6 -2.63 9.09 19.80
C TYR A 6 -2.31 7.66 19.41
N ILE A 7 -2.94 7.17 18.35
CA ILE A 7 -2.80 5.79 17.90
C ILE A 7 -2.26 5.80 16.47
N ILE A 8 -1.01 5.36 16.32
CA ILE A 8 -0.30 5.36 15.05
C ILE A 8 -0.26 3.94 14.50
N GLY A 9 -0.75 3.74 13.28
CA GLY A 9 -0.72 2.42 12.65
C GLY A 9 -1.65 2.29 11.44
N GLY A 10 -1.59 1.14 10.79
CA GLY A 10 -2.45 0.80 9.65
C GLY A 10 -3.84 0.35 10.07
N ASP A 11 -4.58 -0.26 9.14
CA ASP A 11 -6.00 -0.60 9.32
C ASP A 11 -6.33 -1.39 10.58
N GLY A 12 -5.52 -2.38 10.93
CA GLY A 12 -5.70 -3.18 12.15
C GLY A 12 -5.67 -2.30 13.40
N THR A 13 -4.71 -1.38 13.46
CA THR A 13 -4.54 -0.44 14.57
C THR A 13 -5.71 0.56 14.60
N GLN A 14 -6.15 1.06 13.45
CA GLN A 14 -7.28 2.01 13.40
C GLN A 14 -8.62 1.35 13.78
N ARG A 15 -8.84 0.08 13.40
CA ARG A 15 -9.97 -0.72 13.92
C ARG A 15 -9.89 -0.86 15.45
N GLY A 16 -8.69 -1.03 16.00
CA GLY A 16 -8.45 -1.00 17.44
C GLY A 16 -8.79 0.35 18.08
N ALA A 17 -8.37 1.46 17.47
CA ALA A 17 -8.66 2.81 17.93
C ALA A 17 -10.17 3.08 18.06
N VAL A 18 -10.96 2.64 17.06
CA VAL A 18 -12.42 2.74 17.10
C VAL A 18 -13.02 1.94 18.26
N LYS A 19 -12.51 0.73 18.54
CA LYS A 19 -12.97 -0.09 19.67
C LYS A 19 -12.64 0.58 21.01
N ILE A 20 -11.44 1.14 21.15
CA ILE A 20 -11.03 1.88 22.35
C ILE A 20 -11.92 3.10 22.56
N HIS A 21 -12.16 3.90 21.51
CA HIS A 21 -13.03 5.06 21.58
C HIS A 21 -14.45 4.70 22.05
N LYS A 22 -15.05 3.66 21.44
CA LYS A 22 -16.38 3.16 21.83
C LYS A 22 -16.44 2.75 23.30
N GLU A 23 -15.38 2.11 23.79
CA GLU A 23 -15.29 1.69 25.20
C GLU A 23 -15.13 2.89 26.15
N CYS A 24 -14.37 3.92 25.78
CA CYS A 24 -14.26 5.16 26.54
C CYS A 24 -15.62 5.86 26.67
N VAL A 25 -16.37 5.96 25.56
CA VAL A 25 -17.71 6.55 25.54
C VAL A 25 -18.67 5.73 26.42
N ARG A 26 -18.66 4.40 26.30
CA ARG A 26 -19.49 3.50 27.11
C ARG A 26 -19.26 3.67 28.61
N ARG A 27 -18.01 3.92 29.03
CA ARG A 27 -17.64 4.14 30.43
C ARG A 27 -17.77 5.60 30.89
N GLY A 28 -18.19 6.52 30.02
CA GLY A 28 -18.28 7.95 30.34
C GLY A 28 -16.93 8.62 30.58
N LEU A 29 -15.84 8.04 30.06
CA LEU A 29 -14.49 8.57 30.25
C LEU A 29 -14.25 9.74 29.29
N LYS A 30 -13.70 10.84 29.82
CA LYS A 30 -13.29 12.01 29.02
C LYS A 30 -11.93 11.76 28.37
N VAL A 31 -11.90 10.87 27.38
CA VAL A 31 -10.70 10.49 26.62
C VAL A 31 -10.90 10.82 25.13
N ALA A 32 -10.02 11.63 24.57
CA ALA A 32 -9.92 11.83 23.13
C ALA A 32 -9.04 10.73 22.52
N VAL A 33 -9.48 10.13 21.42
CA VAL A 33 -8.73 9.12 20.67
C VAL A 33 -8.49 9.65 19.27
N ALA A 34 -7.23 9.91 18.93
CA ALA A 34 -6.82 10.42 17.62
C ALA A 34 -6.01 9.34 16.88
N GLY A 35 -6.51 8.91 15.72
CA GLY A 35 -5.82 7.96 14.85
C GLY A 35 -4.91 8.68 13.85
N ILE A 36 -3.66 8.22 13.73
CA ILE A 36 -2.70 8.67 12.70
C ILE A 36 -2.45 7.49 11.77
N PRO A 37 -3.01 7.49 10.53
CA PRO A 37 -2.90 6.36 9.63
C PRO A 37 -1.45 6.18 9.15
N LYS A 38 -0.86 5.02 9.45
CA LYS A 38 0.44 4.62 8.92
C LYS A 38 0.28 3.52 7.89
N THR A 39 0.62 3.83 6.65
CA THR A 39 0.84 2.87 5.58
C THR A 39 2.04 3.33 4.77
N VAL A 40 2.88 2.40 4.32
CA VAL A 40 3.97 2.72 3.37
C VAL A 40 3.47 2.51 1.94
N ASP A 41 2.39 1.76 1.76
CA ASP A 41 1.82 1.41 0.44
C ASP A 41 1.01 2.56 -0.19
N ASN A 42 0.88 3.70 0.50
CA ASN A 42 0.09 4.88 0.11
C ASN A 42 -1.34 4.55 -0.34
N ASP A 43 -2.01 3.65 0.37
CA ASP A 43 -3.30 3.07 0.00
C ASP A 43 -4.50 3.63 0.79
N VAL A 44 -4.34 4.79 1.43
CA VAL A 44 -5.40 5.44 2.21
C VAL A 44 -6.20 6.40 1.32
N ALA A 45 -7.43 6.02 0.98
CA ALA A 45 -8.29 6.70 0.00
C ALA A 45 -8.59 8.20 0.25
N ILE A 46 -8.28 8.74 1.43
CA ILE A 46 -8.60 10.13 1.83
C ILE A 46 -7.35 11.03 1.81
N ILE A 47 -6.14 10.47 1.76
CA ILE A 47 -4.90 11.24 1.74
C ILE A 47 -4.15 10.95 0.43
N ASP A 48 -3.59 12.00 -0.18
CA ASP A 48 -2.81 11.85 -1.40
C ASP A 48 -1.47 11.13 -1.15
N LYS A 49 -0.95 11.26 0.08
CA LYS A 49 0.36 10.78 0.47
C LYS A 49 0.44 10.38 1.94
N SER A 50 0.84 9.14 2.19
CA SER A 50 1.19 8.65 3.52
C SER A 50 2.67 8.87 3.83
N PHE A 51 2.98 8.99 5.12
CA PHE A 51 4.35 9.18 5.55
C PHE A 51 5.21 7.93 5.30
N GLY A 52 6.45 8.15 4.86
CA GLY A 52 7.41 7.09 4.58
C GLY A 52 7.31 6.53 3.15
N PHE A 53 6.34 7.00 2.35
CA PHE A 53 6.22 6.59 0.95
C PHE A 53 7.42 7.06 0.11
N ASP A 54 7.86 8.32 0.25
CA ASP A 54 9.00 8.81 -0.53
C ASP A 54 10.29 8.11 -0.14
N THR A 55 10.52 7.96 1.17
CA THR A 55 11.66 7.20 1.68
C THR A 55 11.65 5.77 1.11
N ALA A 56 10.46 5.19 0.93
CA ALA A 56 10.31 3.88 0.33
C ALA A 56 10.62 3.81 -1.16
N VAL A 57 10.15 4.80 -1.93
CA VAL A 57 10.45 4.92 -3.34
C VAL A 57 11.94 5.11 -3.56
N GLU A 58 12.60 5.98 -2.78
CA GLU A 58 14.04 6.19 -2.89
C GLU A 58 14.83 4.92 -2.54
N ALA A 59 14.46 4.21 -1.47
CA ALA A 59 15.11 2.95 -1.12
C ALA A 59 14.91 1.87 -2.20
N ALA A 60 13.74 1.84 -2.84
CA ALA A 60 13.47 0.99 -4.00
C ALA A 60 14.38 1.33 -5.18
N GLN A 61 14.59 2.61 -5.47
CA GLN A 61 15.50 3.06 -6.52
C GLN A 61 16.94 2.66 -6.25
N ASP A 62 17.42 2.80 -5.01
CA ASP A 62 18.77 2.38 -4.62
C ASP A 62 18.97 0.86 -4.86
N ALA A 63 17.97 0.04 -4.50
CA ALA A 63 18.03 -1.40 -4.74
C ALA A 63 17.94 -1.78 -6.22
N ILE A 64 17.14 -1.05 -7.01
CA ILE A 64 17.06 -1.21 -8.46
C ILE A 64 18.42 -0.93 -9.10
N SER A 65 19.07 0.18 -8.74
CA SER A 65 20.40 0.52 -9.28
C SER A 65 21.46 -0.51 -8.85
N ALA A 66 21.39 -1.03 -7.63
CA ALA A 66 22.26 -2.12 -7.20
C ALA A 66 22.03 -3.41 -8.01
N ALA A 67 20.77 -3.76 -8.28
CA ALA A 67 20.43 -4.90 -9.13
C ALA A 67 20.95 -4.71 -10.55
N HIS A 68 20.79 -3.51 -11.10
CA HIS A 68 21.25 -3.17 -12.44
C HIS A 68 22.77 -3.32 -12.60
N VAL A 69 23.55 -2.80 -11.64
CA VAL A 69 25.00 -2.95 -11.62
C VAL A 69 25.41 -4.43 -11.54
N GLU A 70 24.72 -5.22 -10.72
CA GLU A 70 25.00 -6.65 -10.60
C GLU A 70 24.73 -7.39 -11.92
N VAL A 71 23.59 -7.13 -12.58
CA VAL A 71 23.22 -7.86 -13.80
C VAL A 71 24.00 -7.41 -15.03
N THR A 72 24.38 -6.13 -15.12
CA THR A 72 25.20 -5.64 -16.23
C THR A 72 26.64 -6.17 -16.18
N SER A 73 27.10 -6.59 -15.00
CA SER A 73 28.42 -7.19 -14.82
C SER A 73 28.50 -8.67 -15.21
N THR A 74 27.35 -9.33 -15.43
CA THR A 74 27.28 -10.78 -15.69
C THR A 74 26.49 -11.04 -16.99
N PRO A 75 27.07 -11.76 -17.97
CA PRO A 75 26.35 -12.08 -19.20
C PRO A 75 25.05 -12.87 -18.95
N LYS A 76 24.00 -12.55 -19.72
CA LYS A 76 22.65 -13.14 -19.62
C LYS A 76 22.10 -13.16 -18.19
N ALA A 77 22.24 -12.07 -17.43
CA ALA A 77 21.82 -12.02 -16.03
C ALA A 77 20.46 -11.33 -15.82
N VAL A 78 19.73 -11.82 -14.81
CA VAL A 78 18.41 -11.31 -14.43
C VAL A 78 18.41 -10.85 -12.98
N GLY A 79 17.93 -9.65 -12.74
CA GLY A 79 17.82 -9.04 -11.42
C GLY A 79 16.36 -8.98 -11.04
N VAL A 80 15.96 -9.67 -9.98
CA VAL A 80 14.59 -9.59 -9.45
C VAL A 80 14.65 -8.78 -8.17
N VAL A 81 13.96 -7.64 -8.15
CA VAL A 81 13.87 -6.76 -6.97
C VAL A 81 12.45 -6.83 -6.42
N LYS A 82 12.28 -7.32 -5.19
CA LYS A 82 10.99 -7.33 -4.49
C LYS A 82 10.85 -6.10 -3.60
N VAL A 83 9.73 -5.39 -3.76
CA VAL A 83 9.35 -4.22 -2.96
C VAL A 83 8.03 -4.44 -2.23
N MET A 84 7.76 -3.58 -1.25
CA MET A 84 6.46 -3.51 -0.57
C MET A 84 5.33 -3.17 -1.56
N GLY A 85 4.11 -3.58 -1.21
CA GLY A 85 2.93 -3.40 -2.05
C GLY A 85 2.01 -4.63 -1.97
N ARG A 86 1.31 -4.77 -0.84
CA ARG A 86 0.45 -5.94 -0.57
C ARG A 86 -0.78 -5.98 -1.45
N TYR A 87 -1.44 -4.83 -1.58
CA TYR A 87 -2.69 -4.68 -2.33
C TYR A 87 -2.56 -3.68 -3.48
N ALA A 88 -1.56 -2.78 -3.41
CA ALA A 88 -1.31 -1.75 -4.40
C ALA A 88 0.17 -1.69 -4.77
N GLY A 89 0.45 -1.38 -6.03
CA GLY A 89 1.79 -1.30 -6.60
C GLY A 89 2.41 0.11 -6.58
N HIS A 90 1.92 1.04 -5.77
CA HIS A 90 2.34 2.45 -5.82
C HIS A 90 3.85 2.66 -5.71
N ILE A 91 4.51 1.93 -4.79
CA ILE A 91 5.97 2.01 -4.62
C ILE A 91 6.68 1.48 -5.88
N ALA A 92 6.24 0.33 -6.39
CA ALA A 92 6.82 -0.29 -7.58
C ALA A 92 6.69 0.63 -8.80
N VAL A 93 5.51 1.22 -9.02
CA VAL A 93 5.28 2.15 -10.14
C VAL A 93 6.09 3.42 -9.98
N ALA A 94 6.08 4.06 -8.81
CA ALA A 94 6.83 5.29 -8.58
C ALA A 94 8.35 5.08 -8.69
N ALA A 95 8.87 3.97 -8.15
CA ALA A 95 10.28 3.62 -8.28
C ALA A 95 10.65 3.33 -9.75
N THR A 96 9.78 2.64 -10.49
CA THR A 96 9.97 2.39 -11.93
C THR A 96 9.98 3.68 -12.73
N LEU A 97 9.07 4.62 -12.47
CA LEU A 97 9.01 5.89 -13.19
C LEU A 97 10.21 6.79 -12.90
N GLY A 98 10.75 6.72 -11.69
CA GLY A 98 11.94 7.48 -11.31
C GLY A 98 13.27 6.80 -11.61
N SER A 99 13.26 5.53 -12.04
CA SER A 99 14.45 4.79 -12.48
C SER A 99 14.42 4.55 -13.98
N ARG A 100 15.59 4.41 -14.61
CA ARG A 100 15.71 4.01 -16.03
C ARG A 100 16.10 2.54 -16.18
N ASP A 101 16.32 1.86 -15.08
CA ASP A 101 17.01 0.57 -15.06
C ASP A 101 16.04 -0.61 -14.94
N VAL A 102 14.73 -0.35 -14.85
CA VAL A 102 13.69 -1.39 -14.74
C VAL A 102 13.15 -1.73 -16.13
N ASP A 103 13.28 -3.00 -16.53
CA ASP A 103 12.74 -3.48 -17.80
C ASP A 103 11.28 -3.92 -17.67
N CYS A 104 10.92 -4.51 -16.52
CA CYS A 104 9.58 -5.03 -16.26
C CYS A 104 9.15 -4.70 -14.83
N CYS A 105 7.93 -4.18 -14.67
CA CYS A 105 7.32 -3.88 -13.37
C CYS A 105 6.05 -4.71 -13.20
N LEU A 106 6.00 -5.51 -12.13
CA LEU A 106 4.91 -6.41 -11.79
C LEU A 106 4.20 -5.90 -10.53
N ILE A 107 2.90 -5.62 -10.65
CA ILE A 107 2.07 -5.03 -9.59
C ILE A 107 0.81 -5.86 -9.32
N PRO A 108 0.21 -5.77 -8.11
CA PRO A 108 -0.98 -6.56 -7.77
C PRO A 108 -2.20 -6.26 -8.65
N GLU A 109 -2.29 -5.06 -9.22
CA GLU A 109 -3.42 -4.59 -10.01
C GLU A 109 -3.45 -5.18 -11.43
N ILE A 110 -2.31 -5.62 -11.96
CA ILE A 110 -2.18 -6.12 -13.34
C ILE A 110 -1.79 -7.60 -13.28
N PRO A 111 -2.72 -8.52 -13.57
CA PRO A 111 -2.40 -9.94 -13.69
C PRO A 111 -1.38 -10.18 -14.79
N PHE A 112 -0.46 -11.11 -14.55
CA PHE A 112 0.49 -11.57 -15.54
C PHE A 112 0.50 -13.10 -15.57
N PHE A 113 1.21 -13.67 -16.54
CA PHE A 113 1.42 -15.10 -16.66
C PHE A 113 2.86 -15.36 -17.08
N ILE A 114 3.40 -16.52 -16.70
CA ILE A 114 4.78 -16.90 -17.03
C ILE A 114 4.87 -17.35 -18.50
N ASP A 115 3.89 -18.13 -18.95
CA ASP A 115 3.89 -18.87 -20.21
C ASP A 115 2.84 -18.39 -21.20
N GLY A 116 3.17 -18.36 -22.48
CA GLY A 116 2.25 -18.00 -23.56
C GLY A 116 2.66 -16.73 -24.28
N GLU A 117 1.90 -16.36 -25.31
CA GLU A 117 2.13 -15.14 -26.08
C GLU A 117 1.90 -13.91 -25.20
N GLY A 118 2.89 -13.03 -25.11
CA GLY A 118 2.89 -11.88 -24.21
C GLY A 118 3.27 -12.23 -22.76
N GLY A 119 3.68 -13.47 -22.49
CA GLY A 119 4.07 -13.91 -21.15
C GLY A 119 5.40 -13.35 -20.70
N LEU A 120 5.62 -13.36 -19.39
CA LEU A 120 6.83 -12.83 -18.77
C LEU A 120 8.09 -13.51 -19.28
N PHE A 121 8.04 -14.82 -19.55
CA PHE A 121 9.20 -15.53 -20.09
C PHE A 121 9.57 -15.09 -21.51
N GLN A 122 8.57 -14.90 -22.39
CA GLN A 122 8.81 -14.43 -23.76
C GLN A 122 9.42 -13.01 -23.74
N PHE A 123 8.90 -12.14 -22.86
CA PHE A 123 9.48 -10.82 -22.63
C PHE A 123 10.95 -10.91 -22.18
N LEU A 124 11.22 -11.77 -21.20
CA LEU A 124 12.57 -11.97 -20.67
C LEU A 124 13.54 -12.44 -21.76
N GLU A 125 13.14 -13.41 -22.59
CA GLU A 125 13.96 -13.89 -23.70
C GLU A 125 14.29 -12.79 -24.71
N ALA A 126 13.31 -11.93 -25.03
CA ALA A 126 13.52 -10.81 -25.94
C ALA A 126 14.51 -9.81 -25.35
N ARG A 127 14.38 -9.47 -24.07
CA ARG A 127 15.28 -8.54 -23.38
C ARG A 127 16.70 -9.06 -23.24
N LEU A 128 16.88 -10.32 -22.86
CA LEU A 128 18.22 -10.92 -22.79
C LEU A 128 18.89 -11.02 -24.16
N ARG A 129 18.12 -11.14 -25.25
CA ARG A 129 18.69 -11.09 -26.61
C ARG A 129 19.12 -9.69 -27.02
N GLU A 130 18.39 -8.67 -26.58
CA GLU A 130 18.63 -7.27 -26.95
C GLU A 130 19.76 -6.64 -26.11
N ASN A 131 19.71 -6.82 -24.79
CA ASN A 131 20.53 -6.09 -23.82
C ASN A 131 21.47 -6.99 -23.00
N ASP A 132 21.39 -8.31 -23.13
CA ASP A 132 22.15 -9.31 -22.35
C ASP A 132 21.89 -9.28 -20.83
N HIS A 133 20.99 -8.43 -20.35
CA HIS A 133 20.53 -8.38 -18.96
C HIS A 133 19.06 -7.97 -18.88
N CYS A 134 18.44 -8.23 -17.73
CA CYS A 134 17.08 -7.77 -17.44
C CYS A 134 16.86 -7.50 -15.95
N VAL A 135 16.21 -6.40 -15.62
CA VAL A 135 15.77 -6.08 -14.25
C VAL A 135 14.24 -6.13 -14.18
N ILE A 136 13.75 -6.96 -13.27
CA ILE A 136 12.33 -7.14 -12.97
C ILE A 136 12.07 -6.60 -11.56
N LEU A 137 11.22 -5.58 -11.47
CA LEU A 137 10.71 -5.08 -10.20
C LEU A 137 9.36 -5.74 -9.92
N VAL A 138 9.18 -6.29 -8.71
CA VAL A 138 7.95 -6.99 -8.32
C VAL A 138 7.45 -6.50 -6.96
N ALA A 139 6.20 -6.08 -6.89
CA ALA A 139 5.52 -5.84 -5.62
C ALA A 139 5.16 -7.17 -4.95
N GLU A 140 5.27 -7.27 -3.62
CA GLU A 140 5.01 -8.51 -2.87
C GLU A 140 3.62 -9.12 -3.13
N GLY A 141 2.60 -8.29 -3.41
CA GLY A 141 1.24 -8.73 -3.70
C GLY A 141 1.01 -9.20 -5.14
N ALA A 142 1.98 -9.04 -6.05
CA ALA A 142 1.83 -9.45 -7.44
C ALA A 142 1.85 -10.99 -7.56
N GLY A 143 1.09 -11.54 -8.51
CA GLY A 143 1.15 -12.97 -8.85
C GLY A 143 0.68 -13.95 -7.75
N GLN A 144 0.00 -13.47 -6.70
CA GLN A 144 -0.45 -14.31 -5.59
C GLN A 144 -1.41 -15.42 -6.03
N ASP A 145 -2.25 -15.17 -7.03
CA ASP A 145 -3.18 -16.18 -7.56
C ASP A 145 -2.43 -17.29 -8.34
N LEU A 146 -1.42 -16.94 -9.13
CA LEU A 146 -0.55 -17.91 -9.83
C LEU A 146 0.16 -18.85 -8.84
N MET A 147 0.64 -18.29 -7.74
CA MET A 147 1.30 -19.08 -6.69
C MET A 147 0.34 -20.01 -5.99
N ARG A 148 -0.92 -19.60 -5.77
CA ARG A 148 -1.96 -20.47 -5.18
C ARG A 148 -2.32 -21.63 -6.10
N GLU A 149 -2.37 -21.42 -7.41
CA GLU A 149 -2.55 -22.49 -8.39
C GLU A 149 -1.38 -23.48 -8.35
N THR A 150 -0.16 -22.99 -8.16
CA THR A 150 1.07 -23.79 -8.15
C THR A 150 1.23 -24.62 -6.86
N PHE A 151 0.98 -24.01 -5.69
CA PHE A 151 1.24 -24.62 -4.37
C PHE A 151 0.00 -25.17 -3.65
N GLY A 152 -1.19 -24.95 -4.22
CA GLY A 152 -2.47 -25.23 -3.57
C GLY A 152 -2.84 -24.21 -2.50
N ASN A 153 -4.12 -24.20 -2.09
CA ASN A 153 -4.67 -23.27 -1.11
C ASN A 153 -4.15 -23.56 0.32
N LYS A 154 -2.91 -23.19 0.62
CA LYS A 154 -2.42 -23.06 2.01
C LYS A 154 -2.66 -21.63 2.47
N GLU A 155 -3.88 -21.35 2.92
CA GLU A 155 -4.21 -20.09 3.59
C GLU A 155 -3.57 -20.09 4.99
N ASN A 156 -2.36 -19.58 5.08
CA ASN A 156 -1.79 -19.22 6.37
C ASN A 156 -2.26 -17.82 6.73
N THR A 157 -2.78 -17.63 7.95
CA THR A 157 -3.08 -16.31 8.50
C THR A 157 -1.98 -15.88 9.45
N ASP A 158 -1.61 -14.60 9.43
CA ASP A 158 -0.73 -14.03 10.44
C ASP A 158 -1.42 -13.93 11.82
N GLN A 159 -0.67 -13.56 12.85
CA GLN A 159 -1.20 -13.40 14.22
C GLN A 159 -2.27 -12.28 14.33
N SER A 160 -2.36 -11.41 13.32
CA SER A 160 -3.34 -10.33 13.24
C SER A 160 -4.58 -10.72 12.41
N GLY A 161 -4.63 -11.94 11.88
CA GLY A 161 -5.72 -12.47 11.07
C GLY A 161 -5.68 -12.08 9.59
N ASN A 162 -4.58 -11.51 9.08
CA ASN A 162 -4.45 -11.23 7.64
C ASN A 162 -3.89 -12.44 6.89
N LYS A 163 -4.26 -12.61 5.62
CA LYS A 163 -3.74 -13.71 4.77
C LYS A 163 -2.25 -13.52 4.51
N SER A 164 -1.40 -14.41 5.00
CA SER A 164 0.04 -14.39 4.72
C SER A 164 0.29 -14.53 3.22
N LEU A 165 1.08 -13.61 2.68
CA LEU A 165 1.49 -13.66 1.28
C LEU A 165 2.55 -14.75 1.08
N LEU A 166 2.52 -15.40 -0.09
CA LEU A 166 3.61 -16.24 -0.54
C LEU A 166 4.73 -15.35 -1.09
N ASP A 167 5.98 -15.81 -0.99
CA ASP A 167 7.13 -15.05 -1.46
C ASP A 167 7.24 -15.09 -2.99
N VAL A 168 6.63 -14.09 -3.64
CA VAL A 168 6.65 -13.95 -5.09
C VAL A 168 8.06 -13.84 -5.65
N GLY A 169 9.01 -13.24 -4.92
CA GLY A 169 10.37 -13.04 -5.38
C GLY A 169 11.11 -14.36 -5.56
N LEU A 170 11.06 -15.22 -4.52
CA LEU A 170 11.66 -16.55 -4.56
C LEU A 170 10.94 -17.49 -5.53
N TRP A 171 9.60 -17.46 -5.55
CA TRP A 171 8.82 -18.25 -6.49
C TRP A 171 9.15 -17.88 -7.94
N LEU A 172 9.08 -16.59 -8.29
CA LEU A 172 9.35 -16.11 -9.63
C LEU A 172 10.77 -16.48 -10.08
N SER A 173 11.75 -16.29 -9.20
CA SER A 173 13.14 -16.67 -9.44
C SER A 173 13.28 -18.16 -9.77
N SER A 174 12.54 -19.01 -9.06
CA SER A 174 12.57 -20.46 -9.26
C SER A 174 11.91 -20.86 -10.58
N GLN A 175 10.73 -20.31 -10.88
CA GLN A 175 10.00 -20.57 -12.12
C GLN A 175 10.81 -20.17 -13.36
N LEU A 176 11.41 -18.98 -13.35
CA LEU A 176 12.22 -18.50 -14.47
C LEU A 176 13.46 -19.36 -14.68
N LYS A 177 14.17 -19.74 -13.61
CA LYS A 177 15.34 -20.63 -13.70
C LYS A 177 14.98 -22.01 -14.25
N GLU A 178 13.91 -22.61 -13.74
CA GLU A 178 13.47 -23.94 -14.17
C GLU A 178 13.07 -23.94 -15.65
N LYS A 179 12.26 -22.95 -16.05
CA LYS A 179 11.81 -22.81 -17.43
C LYS A 179 12.96 -22.53 -18.39
N TRP A 180 13.89 -21.65 -18.01
CA TRP A 180 15.07 -21.36 -18.82
C TRP A 180 15.91 -22.61 -19.05
N ARG A 181 16.16 -23.39 -17.99
CA ARG A 181 16.88 -24.67 -18.09
C ARG A 181 16.17 -25.65 -19.02
N LYS A 182 14.84 -25.73 -18.94
CA LYS A 182 14.03 -26.64 -19.76
C LYS A 182 14.06 -26.27 -21.25
N GLU A 183 14.01 -24.98 -21.58
CA GLU A 183 13.90 -24.53 -22.98
C GLU A 183 15.23 -24.25 -23.67
N LYS A 184 16.23 -23.76 -22.94
CA LYS A 184 17.55 -23.41 -23.48
C LYS A 184 18.64 -24.43 -23.17
N GLY A 185 18.41 -25.33 -22.22
CA GLY A 185 19.41 -26.31 -21.78
C GLY A 185 20.59 -25.71 -21.01
N GLU A 186 20.52 -24.41 -20.65
CA GLU A 186 21.57 -23.70 -19.90
C GLU A 186 21.02 -23.14 -18.58
N SER A 187 21.91 -22.81 -17.63
CA SER A 187 21.53 -22.18 -16.37
C SER A 187 21.36 -20.67 -16.54
N LEU A 188 20.26 -20.10 -16.03
CA LEU A 188 20.05 -18.66 -15.97
C LEU A 188 20.76 -18.05 -14.75
N SER A 189 21.60 -17.04 -14.97
CA SER A 189 22.14 -16.23 -13.88
C SER A 189 21.05 -15.29 -13.38
N LEU A 190 20.54 -15.53 -12.16
CA LEU A 190 19.50 -14.68 -11.59
C LEU A 190 19.80 -14.34 -10.13
N LYS A 191 19.74 -13.05 -9.85
CA LYS A 191 20.00 -12.41 -8.57
C LYS A 191 18.71 -11.85 -8.01
N TYR A 192 18.41 -12.21 -6.78
CA TYR A 192 17.20 -11.78 -6.09
C TYR A 192 17.60 -10.81 -4.98
N ILE A 193 16.98 -9.63 -4.98
CA ILE A 193 17.15 -8.60 -3.97
C ILE A 193 15.78 -8.35 -3.34
N GLU A 194 15.74 -8.44 -2.01
CA GLU A 194 14.54 -8.15 -1.24
C GLU A 194 14.74 -6.89 -0.40
N LEU A 195 13.88 -5.91 -0.61
CA LEU A 195 13.74 -4.77 0.30
C LEU A 195 12.84 -5.17 1.47
N VAL A 196 13.47 -5.64 2.54
CA VAL A 196 12.75 -5.97 3.77
C VAL A 196 12.33 -4.71 4.54
N LEU A 197 11.17 -4.84 5.20
CA LEU A 197 10.51 -3.85 6.07
C LEU A 197 11.43 -3.12 7.07
N SER A 198 12.56 -3.70 7.49
CA SER A 198 13.47 -3.06 8.47
C SER A 198 14.18 -1.81 7.96
N TYR A 199 14.42 -1.72 6.64
CA TYR A 199 15.02 -0.54 6.01
C TYR A 199 14.01 0.60 5.79
N LEU A 200 12.73 0.23 5.66
CA LEU A 200 11.65 1.11 5.22
C LEU A 200 10.82 1.67 6.38
N ASN A 201 10.66 0.94 7.49
CA ASN A 201 9.68 1.32 8.50
C ASN A 201 10.22 2.10 9.71
N CYS A 202 11.51 2.07 10.09
CA CYS A 202 11.91 2.62 11.40
C CYS A 202 13.39 3.03 11.63
N THR A 203 14.38 2.71 10.79
CA THR A 203 15.81 2.91 11.15
C THR A 203 16.54 3.95 10.32
N SER A 204 16.08 4.24 9.10
CA SER A 204 16.59 5.33 8.28
C SER A 204 15.95 6.66 8.73
N PRO A 205 16.73 7.75 8.87
CA PRO A 205 16.16 9.07 9.12
C PRO A 205 15.14 9.41 8.04
N GLN A 206 13.94 9.86 8.42
CA GLN A 206 12.97 10.36 7.45
C GLN A 206 13.63 11.45 6.61
N LYS A 207 13.60 11.29 5.29
CA LYS A 207 14.20 12.25 4.38
C LYS A 207 13.27 13.47 4.23
N ARG A 208 13.86 14.61 3.81
CA ARG A 208 13.20 15.93 3.77
C ARG A 208 11.79 15.95 3.17
N PRO A 209 11.48 15.22 2.08
CA PRO A 209 10.13 15.19 1.51
C PRO A 209 9.06 14.63 2.46
N ASP A 210 9.38 13.56 3.21
CA ASP A 210 8.47 12.95 4.20
C ASP A 210 8.29 13.83 5.44
N SER A 211 9.30 14.66 5.79
CA SER A 211 9.22 15.58 6.93
C SER A 211 8.26 16.76 6.73
N GLY A 212 7.84 17.00 5.48
CA GLY A 212 6.95 18.10 5.09
C GLY A 212 5.52 17.66 4.76
N VAL A 213 5.12 16.42 5.08
CA VAL A 213 3.75 15.93 4.84
C VAL A 213 2.78 16.71 5.74
N GLU A 214 2.27 17.83 5.23
CA GLU A 214 1.12 18.54 5.81
C GLU A 214 -0.15 17.71 5.55
N ALA A 215 -1.00 17.56 6.57
CA ALA A 215 -2.33 17.02 6.38
C ALA A 215 -3.11 17.95 5.44
N THR A 216 -3.19 17.61 4.16
CA THR A 216 -4.05 18.32 3.21
C THR A 216 -5.49 18.14 3.70
N ASN A 217 -6.07 19.24 4.19
CA ASN A 217 -7.41 19.25 4.76
C ASN A 217 -8.45 19.24 3.64
N ASN A 218 -8.54 18.13 2.90
CA ASN A 218 -9.67 17.87 2.00
C ASN A 218 -10.87 17.39 2.83
N GLN A 219 -11.39 18.30 3.65
CA GLN A 219 -12.76 18.18 4.15
C GLN A 219 -13.69 18.46 2.96
N PRO A 220 -14.60 17.55 2.57
CA PRO A 220 -15.74 17.98 1.78
C PRO A 220 -16.49 19.03 2.61
N GLU A 221 -16.68 20.24 2.07
CA GLU A 221 -17.43 21.30 2.74
C GLU A 221 -18.85 20.81 3.05
N PHE A 222 -19.06 20.31 4.26
CA PHE A 222 -20.38 20.06 4.78
C PHE A 222 -20.98 21.43 5.10
N SER A 223 -21.66 22.00 4.11
CA SER A 223 -22.37 23.28 4.18
C SER A 223 -23.11 23.38 5.51
N ARG A 224 -22.62 24.27 6.38
CA ARG A 224 -23.34 24.71 7.58
C ARG A 224 -24.57 25.52 7.14
N ARG A 225 -25.63 24.84 6.69
CA ARG A 225 -26.98 25.42 6.79
C ARG A 225 -27.42 25.28 8.23
N SER A 226 -27.22 26.36 8.97
CA SER A 226 -27.85 26.62 10.25
C SER A 226 -29.37 26.44 10.12
N HIS A 227 -29.89 25.34 10.65
CA HIS A 227 -31.27 25.30 11.11
C HIS A 227 -31.35 26.15 12.38
N ALA A 228 -31.44 27.46 12.18
CA ALA A 228 -32.00 28.37 13.16
C ALA A 228 -33.45 27.93 13.40
N THR A 229 -33.67 27.25 14.52
CA THR A 229 -35.00 27.04 15.09
C THR A 229 -35.61 28.41 15.37
N LYS A 230 -36.47 28.87 14.45
CA LYS A 230 -37.32 30.04 14.69
C LYS A 230 -38.27 29.68 15.84
N GLY A 231 -38.24 30.51 16.89
CA GLY A 231 -39.08 30.41 18.06
C GLY A 231 -40.57 30.36 17.70
N VAL A 232 -41.27 29.45 18.37
CA VAL A 232 -42.73 29.36 18.39
C VAL A 232 -43.25 30.52 19.25
N PRO A 233 -44.14 31.41 18.76
CA PRO A 233 -44.78 32.38 19.62
C PRO A 233 -45.86 31.70 20.47
N SER A 234 -45.76 31.86 21.79
CA SER A 234 -46.78 31.47 22.76
C SER A 234 -48.03 32.36 22.61
N SER A 235 -49.15 31.78 22.17
CA SER A 235 -50.46 32.43 22.25
C SER A 235 -51.18 32.00 23.53
N GLU A 236 -51.19 32.86 24.54
CA GLU A 236 -52.09 32.75 25.69
C GLU A 236 -53.54 33.08 25.27
N PRO A 237 -54.56 32.35 25.76
CA PRO A 237 -55.96 32.70 25.53
C PRO A 237 -56.44 33.67 26.61
N LYS A 238 -56.80 34.91 26.21
CA LYS A 238 -57.55 35.83 27.07
C LYS A 238 -59.00 35.36 27.22
N LYS A 239 -59.39 34.99 28.44
CA LYS A 239 -60.79 34.88 28.87
C LYS A 239 -61.36 36.26 29.20
N GLY A 240 -62.62 36.48 28.81
CA GLY A 240 -63.58 37.28 29.59
C GLY A 240 -64.13 38.52 28.88
N GLY A 241 -65.48 38.63 28.86
CA GLY A 241 -66.14 39.94 28.83
C GLY A 241 -67.40 40.03 27.97
N GLN A 242 -68.55 40.00 28.62
CA GLN A 242 -69.92 40.14 28.11
C GLN A 242 -70.23 41.47 27.39
N GLY A 243 -71.12 41.39 26.37
CA GLY A 243 -72.42 42.09 26.35
C GLY A 243 -72.53 43.53 25.78
N LYS A 244 -73.26 43.69 24.66
CA LYS A 244 -74.63 44.29 24.57
C LYS A 244 -75.04 44.72 23.13
N ALA A 245 -76.36 44.69 22.92
CA ALA A 245 -77.19 45.23 21.83
C ALA A 245 -77.15 44.43 20.50
N LYS A 246 -78.25 43.97 19.92
CA LYS A 246 -79.68 44.32 19.97
C LYS A 246 -80.54 43.07 20.10
#